data_AF-A0A4V1V406-F1
#
_entry.id   AF-A0A4V1V406-F1
#
_cell.length_a   1.000
_cell.length_b   1.000
_cell.length_c   1.000
_cell.angle_alpha   90.00
_cell.angle_beta   90.00
_cell.angle_gamma   90.00
#
_symmetry.space_group_name_H-M   'P 1'
#
loop_
_entity.id
_entity.type
_entity.pdbx_description
1 polymer ?
#
loop_
_entity_poly.entity_id
_entity_poly.type
_entity_poly.pdbx_seq_one_letter_code
_entity_poly.pdbx_strand_id
1 'polypeptide(L)'
;MSDTLHPRPRLTRNRWFDLCGTWQFAYDDDNAGLDARWFAHPEQFDRQIQVPFPPESELSGINDKTYHPVVWYRRTFEAPQEAGERLILHFGAVDYSARVWVNGQLVATHEGGHTPFSADIT
;
A
#
# COMPACT_ATOMS: atom_id res chain seq x y z
N MET A 1 22.81 -5.43 6.46
CA MET A 1 22.57 -4.01 6.76
C MET A 1 21.63 -3.51 5.67
N SER A 2 20.35 -3.33 5.99
CA SER A 2 19.35 -2.92 4.99
C SER A 2 19.50 -1.42 4.76
N ASP A 3 20.00 -1.05 3.59
CA ASP A 3 20.08 0.33 3.15
C ASP A 3 18.66 0.84 2.94
N THR A 4 18.12 1.53 3.94
CA THR A 4 16.74 2.04 3.91
C THR A 4 16.76 3.32 3.08
N LEU A 5 16.30 3.22 1.83
CA LEU A 5 16.18 4.33 0.88
C LEU A 5 15.10 5.32 1.36
N HIS A 6 15.40 6.07 2.42
CA HIS A 6 14.58 7.21 2.82
C HIS A 6 15.02 8.43 1.99
N PRO A 7 14.12 9.14 1.29
CA PRO A 7 14.48 10.28 0.44
C PRO A 7 15.13 11.45 1.21
N ARG A 8 15.06 11.45 2.55
CA ARG A 8 15.80 12.37 3.42
C ARG A 8 16.44 11.62 4.60
N PRO A 9 17.59 10.94 4.42
CA PRO A 9 18.18 10.07 5.45
C PRO A 9 18.57 10.80 6.74
N ARG A 10 18.74 12.12 6.70
CA ARG A 10 19.06 12.96 7.87
C ARG A 10 17.83 13.49 8.64
N LEU A 11 16.63 13.27 8.10
CA LEU A 11 15.35 13.67 8.70
C LEU A 11 14.51 12.45 9.09
N THR A 12 15.09 11.25 9.01
CA THR A 12 14.46 10.04 9.53
C THR A 12 14.34 10.17 11.03
N ARG A 13 13.12 9.99 11.55
CA ARG A 13 12.96 9.59 12.95
C ARG A 13 13.53 8.18 13.08
N ASN A 14 14.16 7.84 14.20
CA ASN A 14 14.66 6.48 14.46
C ASN A 14 13.58 5.39 14.32
N ARG A 15 12.30 5.76 14.30
CA ARG A 15 11.12 4.89 14.18
C ARG A 15 10.39 5.09 12.85
N TRP A 16 11.10 4.84 11.76
CA TRP A 16 10.50 4.76 10.43
C TRP A 16 10.68 3.35 9.88
N PHE A 17 9.58 2.76 9.39
CA PHE A 17 9.58 1.41 8.83
C PHE A 17 9.19 1.50 7.36
N ASP A 18 10.04 0.97 6.49
CA ASP A 18 9.73 0.88 5.08
C ASP A 18 8.73 -0.26 4.83
N LEU A 19 7.63 0.07 4.15
CA LEU A 19 6.65 -0.92 3.69
C LEU A 19 6.81 -1.24 2.20
N CYS A 20 7.90 -0.82 1.53
CA CYS A 20 8.28 -1.36 0.23
C CYS A 20 8.65 -2.85 0.35
N GLY A 21 8.64 -3.57 -0.77
CA GLY A 21 8.81 -5.02 -0.82
C GLY A 21 7.62 -5.73 -1.45
N THR A 22 7.49 -7.02 -1.16
CA THR A 22 6.41 -7.86 -1.67
C THR A 22 5.09 -7.55 -0.97
N TRP A 23 4.06 -7.26 -1.76
CA TRP A 23 2.67 -7.14 -1.34
C TRP A 23 1.84 -8.21 -2.03
N GLN A 24 0.74 -8.61 -1.39
CA GLN A 24 -0.31 -9.37 -2.06
C GLN A 24 -1.08 -8.45 -2.99
N PHE A 25 -1.53 -8.99 -4.13
CA PHE A 25 -2.10 -8.21 -5.21
C PHE A 25 -3.27 -8.96 -5.86
N ALA A 26 -4.24 -8.21 -6.38
CA ALA A 26 -5.36 -8.72 -7.18
C ALA A 26 -5.82 -7.67 -8.18
N TYR A 27 -6.31 -8.12 -9.33
CA TYR A 27 -7.10 -7.29 -10.25
C TYR A 27 -8.58 -7.38 -9.89
N ASP A 28 -9.29 -6.27 -10.03
CA ASP A 28 -10.73 -6.15 -9.79
C ASP A 28 -11.40 -5.48 -10.99
N ASP A 29 -11.29 -6.15 -12.14
CA ASP A 29 -11.73 -5.59 -13.43
C ASP A 29 -13.25 -5.35 -13.49
N ASP A 30 -14.02 -6.10 -12.69
CA ASP A 30 -15.47 -5.94 -12.55
C ASP A 30 -15.87 -4.88 -11.51
N ASN A 31 -14.90 -4.28 -10.81
CA ASN A 31 -15.11 -3.29 -9.73
C ASN A 31 -16.10 -3.80 -8.65
N ALA A 32 -15.95 -5.06 -8.26
CA ALA A 32 -16.81 -5.74 -7.28
C ALA A 32 -16.17 -5.80 -5.88
N GLY A 33 -14.87 -5.53 -5.76
CA GLY A 33 -14.11 -5.75 -4.54
C GLY A 33 -14.56 -4.89 -3.36
N LEU A 34 -15.07 -3.68 -3.62
CA LEU A 34 -15.64 -2.83 -2.56
C LEU A 34 -16.91 -3.43 -1.97
N ASP A 35 -17.85 -3.85 -2.83
CA ASP A 35 -19.13 -4.44 -2.42
C ASP A 35 -18.92 -5.81 -1.74
N ALA A 36 -17.99 -6.60 -2.27
CA ALA A 36 -17.57 -7.88 -1.71
C ALA A 36 -16.61 -7.74 -0.51
N ARG A 37 -16.22 -6.51 -0.13
CA ARG A 37 -15.35 -6.19 1.01
C ARG A 37 -13.99 -6.90 0.97
N TRP A 38 -13.32 -6.94 -0.18
CA TRP A 38 -12.03 -7.61 -0.37
C TRP A 38 -10.94 -7.21 0.64
N PHE A 39 -11.01 -5.99 1.20
CA PHE A 39 -10.17 -5.55 2.32
C PHE A 39 -10.21 -6.44 3.58
N ALA A 40 -11.23 -7.30 3.72
CA ALA A 40 -11.39 -8.27 4.80
C ALA A 40 -11.16 -9.74 4.37
N HIS A 41 -10.84 -9.99 3.10
CA HIS A 41 -10.83 -11.32 2.47
C HIS A 41 -9.47 -11.60 1.80
N PRO A 42 -8.46 -12.08 2.56
CA PRO A 42 -7.11 -12.33 2.04
C PRO A 42 -7.05 -13.34 0.89
N GLU A 43 -8.05 -14.21 0.76
CA GLU A 43 -8.19 -15.20 -0.30
C GLU A 43 -8.44 -14.60 -1.69
N GLN A 44 -8.84 -13.33 -1.78
CA GLN A 44 -9.06 -12.62 -3.05
C GLN A 44 -7.74 -12.23 -3.72
N PHE A 45 -6.63 -12.27 -2.99
CA PHE A 45 -5.32 -11.86 -3.48
C PHE A 45 -4.55 -13.06 -4.02
N ASP A 46 -4.63 -13.24 -5.34
CA ASP A 46 -4.11 -14.40 -6.07
C ASP A 46 -2.66 -14.22 -6.58
N ARG A 47 -2.08 -13.02 -6.40
CA ARG A 47 -0.74 -12.67 -6.90
C ARG A 47 0.08 -11.93 -5.86
N GLN A 48 1.34 -11.71 -6.20
CA GLN A 48 2.24 -10.84 -5.45
C GLN A 48 2.83 -9.79 -6.38
N ILE A 49 3.06 -8.59 -5.84
CA ILE A 49 3.68 -7.47 -6.55
C ILE A 49 4.80 -6.85 -5.71
N GLN A 50 5.88 -6.44 -6.37
CA GLN A 50 7.00 -5.73 -5.76
C GLN A 50 6.76 -4.22 -5.76
N VAL A 51 6.41 -3.66 -4.61
CA VAL A 51 6.30 -2.21 -4.38
C VAL A 51 7.71 -1.63 -4.21
N PRO A 52 8.06 -0.51 -4.88
CA PRO A 52 7.16 0.50 -5.45
C PRO A 52 7.00 0.46 -6.99
N PHE A 53 7.22 -0.69 -7.64
CA PHE A 53 7.08 -0.76 -9.10
C PHE A 53 5.61 -0.89 -9.51
N PRO A 54 5.18 -0.22 -10.61
CA PRO A 54 3.81 -0.33 -11.10
C PRO A 54 3.59 -1.72 -11.76
N PRO A 55 2.35 -2.24 -11.82
CA PRO A 55 2.04 -3.57 -12.36
C PRO A 55 2.56 -3.82 -13.79
N GLU A 56 2.66 -2.76 -14.59
CA GLU A 56 3.13 -2.78 -15.98
C GLU A 56 4.65 -2.98 -16.10
N SER A 57 5.39 -2.81 -15.00
CA SER A 57 6.84 -2.97 -14.97
C SER A 57 7.22 -4.43 -14.77
N GLU A 58 8.26 -4.88 -15.48
CA GLU A 58 8.89 -6.18 -15.24
C GLU A 58 9.43 -6.32 -13.81
N LEU A 59 9.93 -5.23 -13.22
CA LEU A 59 10.47 -5.21 -11.86
C LEU A 59 9.41 -5.44 -10.78
N SER A 60 8.12 -5.27 -11.12
CA SER A 60 7.01 -5.55 -10.20
C SER A 60 6.75 -7.04 -10.02
N GLY A 61 7.25 -7.88 -10.95
CA GLY A 61 6.92 -9.30 -11.04
C GLY A 61 5.58 -9.59 -11.74
N ILE A 62 4.80 -8.56 -12.12
CA ILE A 62 3.52 -8.69 -12.81
C ILE A 62 3.69 -8.55 -14.33
N ASN A 63 4.31 -7.45 -14.81
CA ASN A 63 4.58 -7.16 -16.22
C ASN A 63 3.34 -7.24 -17.15
N ASP A 64 2.19 -6.83 -16.65
CA ASP A 64 0.95 -6.80 -17.42
C ASP A 64 0.64 -5.35 -17.83
N LYS A 65 0.50 -5.12 -19.13
CA LYS A 65 0.28 -3.78 -19.70
C LYS A 65 -1.18 -3.58 -20.14
N THR A 66 -2.04 -4.54 -19.86
CA THR A 66 -3.47 -4.40 -20.13
C THR A 66 -4.11 -3.45 -19.13
N TYR A 67 -5.26 -2.91 -19.49
CA TYR A 67 -5.95 -1.94 -18.67
C TYR A 67 -6.75 -2.63 -17.57
N HIS A 68 -6.43 -2.34 -16.32
CA HIS A 68 -7.15 -2.79 -15.14
C HIS A 68 -7.72 -1.57 -14.40
N PRO A 69 -9.06 -1.39 -14.36
CA PRO A 69 -9.68 -0.19 -13.79
C PRO A 69 -9.51 -0.09 -12.26
N VAL A 70 -9.46 -1.23 -11.57
CA VAL A 70 -9.30 -1.31 -10.12
C VAL A 70 -8.31 -2.42 -9.81
N VAL A 71 -7.38 -2.12 -8.91
CA VAL A 71 -6.40 -3.08 -8.40
C VAL A 71 -6.35 -3.00 -6.89
N TRP A 72 -6.07 -4.13 -6.24
CA TRP A 72 -6.00 -4.24 -4.79
C TRP A 72 -4.59 -4.59 -4.36
N TYR A 73 -4.10 -3.89 -3.34
CA TYR A 73 -2.83 -4.15 -2.67
C TYR A 73 -3.09 -4.51 -1.21
N ARG A 74 -2.43 -5.55 -0.71
CA ARG A 74 -2.50 -5.95 0.70
C ARG A 74 -1.13 -6.27 1.26
N ARG A 75 -0.86 -5.79 2.46
CA ARG A 75 0.33 -6.14 3.25
C ARG A 75 -0.01 -6.24 4.72
N THR A 76 0.56 -7.24 5.37
CA THR A 76 0.56 -7.39 6.83
C THR A 76 1.92 -6.99 7.37
N PHE A 77 1.94 -6.33 8.52
CA PHE A 77 3.17 -5.95 9.20
C PHE A 77 2.91 -5.93 10.71
N GLU A 78 3.95 -6.09 11.50
CA GLU A 78 3.88 -5.89 12.95
C GLU A 78 3.96 -4.39 13.24
N ALA A 79 2.91 -3.84 13.84
CA ALA A 79 2.89 -2.45 14.24
C ALA A 79 3.73 -2.27 15.51
N PRO A 80 4.62 -1.27 15.58
CA PRO A 80 5.33 -0.94 16.82
C PRO A 80 4.32 -0.47 17.87
N GLN A 81 4.21 -1.18 18.99
CA GLN A 81 3.28 -0.83 20.06
C GLN A 81 3.98 0.03 21.11
N GLU A 82 3.71 1.34 21.08
CA GLU A 82 4.25 2.27 22.08
C GLU A 82 3.15 3.14 22.66
N ALA A 83 2.94 3.01 23.97
CA ALA A 83 1.89 3.73 24.67
C ALA A 83 2.12 5.24 24.59
N GLY A 84 1.12 5.98 24.11
CA GLY A 84 1.17 7.44 24.00
C GLY A 84 1.82 7.97 22.72
N GLU A 85 2.26 7.09 21.79
CA GLU A 85 2.79 7.51 20.49
C GLU A 85 1.73 7.41 19.38
N ARG A 86 1.89 8.24 18.35
CA ARG A 86 1.08 8.18 17.13
C ARG A 86 1.74 7.30 16.09
N LEU A 87 0.96 6.44 15.46
CA LEU A 87 1.39 5.60 14.35
C LEU A 87 0.80 6.17 13.05
N ILE A 88 1.67 6.72 12.21
CA ILE A 88 1.26 7.36 10.96
C ILE A 88 1.72 6.51 9.78
N LEU A 89 0.77 6.11 8.94
CA LEU A 89 1.05 5.43 7.67
C LEU A 89 1.24 6.48 6.57
N HIS A 90 2.38 6.40 5.87
CA HIS A 90 2.75 7.36 4.82
C HIS A 90 2.74 6.70 3.44
N PHE A 91 2.10 7.35 2.48
CA PHE A 91 2.14 6.99 1.07
C PHE A 91 2.84 8.10 0.28
N GLY A 92 3.90 7.75 -0.45
CA GLY A 92 4.66 8.72 -1.25
C GLY A 92 3.88 9.23 -2.45
N ALA A 93 3.20 8.33 -3.15
CA ALA A 93 2.25 8.59 -4.22
C ALA A 93 1.46 7.29 -4.50
N VAL A 94 0.21 7.42 -4.93
CA VAL A 94 -0.61 6.30 -5.44
C VAL A 94 -1.40 6.82 -6.62
N ASP A 95 -1.18 6.26 -7.82
CA ASP A 95 -1.87 6.68 -9.04
C ASP A 95 -3.10 5.82 -9.31
N TYR A 96 -4.31 6.36 -9.53
CA TYR A 96 -4.73 7.76 -9.39
C TYR A 96 -5.55 8.03 -8.12
N SER A 97 -6.47 7.12 -7.78
CA SER A 97 -7.37 7.22 -6.63
C SER A 97 -7.16 6.04 -5.70
N ALA A 98 -6.96 6.31 -4.41
CA ALA A 98 -6.68 5.32 -3.39
C ALA A 98 -7.73 5.36 -2.28
N ARG A 99 -8.09 4.18 -1.78
CA ARG A 99 -8.80 3.99 -0.52
C ARG A 99 -7.99 3.01 0.32
N VAL A 100 -7.76 3.33 1.58
CA VAL A 100 -6.85 2.57 2.45
C VAL A 100 -7.63 2.06 3.64
N TRP A 101 -7.56 0.73 3.85
CA TRP A 101 -8.12 0.08 5.03
C TRP A 101 -7.01 -0.50 5.90
N VAL A 102 -7.16 -0.37 7.21
CA VAL A 102 -6.35 -1.07 8.21
C VAL A 102 -7.30 -1.92 9.06
N ASN A 103 -7.08 -3.23 9.08
CA ASN A 103 -7.91 -4.18 9.82
C ASN A 103 -9.42 -4.03 9.56
N GLY A 104 -9.79 -3.74 8.30
CA GLY A 104 -11.17 -3.55 7.85
C GLY A 104 -11.76 -2.15 8.08
N GLN A 105 -11.04 -1.22 8.70
CA GLN A 105 -11.46 0.16 8.89
C GLN A 105 -10.87 1.07 7.82
N LEU A 106 -11.71 1.88 7.17
CA LEU A 106 -11.26 2.88 6.20
C LEU A 106 -10.54 4.02 6.96
N VAL A 107 -9.26 4.23 6.67
CA VAL A 107 -8.42 5.23 7.38
C VAL A 107 -8.03 6.41 6.50
N ALA A 108 -8.04 6.25 5.17
CA ALA A 108 -7.75 7.34 4.24
C ALA A 108 -8.38 7.11 2.86
N THR A 109 -8.65 8.22 2.19
CA THR A 109 -8.92 8.29 0.76
C THR A 109 -8.04 9.37 0.13
N HIS A 110 -7.55 9.15 -1.07
CA HIS A 110 -6.73 10.12 -1.79
C HIS A 110 -7.03 10.08 -3.28
N GLU A 111 -6.94 11.24 -3.93
CA GLU A 111 -7.04 11.38 -5.37
C GLU A 111 -5.89 12.28 -5.83
N GLY A 112 -5.10 11.80 -6.81
CA GLY A 112 -3.89 12.46 -7.29
C GLY A 112 -2.67 11.54 -7.32
N GLY A 113 -2.19 11.20 -8.51
CA GLY A 113 -1.11 10.21 -8.68
C GLY A 113 0.30 10.63 -8.30
N HIS A 114 0.51 11.88 -7.88
CA HIS A 114 1.85 12.44 -7.70
C HIS A 114 2.02 13.22 -6.38
N THR A 115 1.03 13.16 -5.49
CA THR A 115 1.06 13.85 -4.20
C THR A 115 1.07 12.84 -3.05
N PRO A 116 1.89 13.06 -2.01
CA PRO A 116 1.87 12.19 -0.84
C PRO A 116 0.62 12.43 0.00
N PHE A 117 0.19 11.40 0.72
CA PHE A 117 -0.85 11.48 1.74
C PHE A 117 -0.51 10.56 2.92
N SER A 118 -1.24 10.69 4.02
CA SER A 118 -0.96 9.93 5.24
C SER A 118 -2.24 9.65 6.03
N ALA A 119 -2.20 8.61 6.86
CA ALA A 119 -3.29 8.20 7.74
C ALA A 119 -2.77 8.00 9.16
N ASP A 120 -3.50 8.50 10.16
CA ASP A 120 -3.27 8.17 11.57
C ASP A 120 -3.97 6.84 11.88
N ILE A 121 -3.22 5.85 12.37
CA ILE A 121 -3.68 4.46 12.57
C ILE A 121 -3.42 3.95 14.00
N THR A 122 -3.30 4.88 14.96
CA THR A 122 -3.17 4.58 16.41
C THR A 122 -4.40 3.91 17.00
#